data_AF-A0A4S2F4L2-F1
#
_entry.id   AF-A0A4S2F4L2-F1
#
_cell.length_a   1.000
_cell.length_b   1.000
_cell.length_c   1.000
_cell.angle_alpha   90.00
_cell.angle_beta   90.00
_cell.angle_gamma   90.00
#
_symmetry.space_group_name_H-M   'P 1'
#
loop_
_entity.id
_entity.type
_entity.pdbx_description
1 polymer ?
#
loop_
_entity_poly.entity_id
_entity_poly.type
_entity_poly.pdbx_seq_one_letter_code
_entity_poly.pdbx_strand_id
1 'polypeptide(L)'
;MNTTTYIFGNLGTGYAQYPQDYTQNIFKNVNKKQSSPAQLVIHRSNNLMYYTYTRHLERNEYIGFCFLLNSVMISDLNGLFELFENTITHLSVSGEILKINNLGEIVAHAASLVSHKRILLQIISSLENDLNKLEPSLQKLPTQPYSISKEEEKRFAISSDTQEDILRASYTYGYTFITKEEDSQALTGYKRRIKRLNQEKKELQEDNDKLMANIIRLEKEKKQKNKVIFLSIVASICILGLFIFAGKINKTSHSLIETQETLSKVESDLSSEQSQHENTKNRLSKLRQDQADERSTFLTHMATKDREIEELQQELSDALANNAKLRASLNGAISDRDYYYNLLAAQNQRKHESSTSSTYKSNNNQSSSSHKRSGNRQTITGTVKFNNIDLRVDRDPLARPIITLHKGWKVDVFYLNHKDGYYRVKYGNAEGYLHEVTLDLSR
;
A
#
# COMPACT_ATOMS: atom_id res chain seq x y z
N MET A 1 83.58 22.84 -14.98
CA MET A 1 82.89 23.92 -15.72
C MET A 1 82.17 24.82 -14.71
N ASN A 2 82.11 26.14 -14.92
CA ASN A 2 81.23 27.00 -14.12
C ASN A 2 79.91 27.20 -14.88
N THR A 3 78.82 26.71 -14.29
CA THR A 3 77.46 26.76 -14.81
C THR A 3 76.56 27.50 -13.84
N THR A 4 75.48 28.12 -14.32
CA THR A 4 74.33 28.50 -13.49
C THR A 4 73.05 28.14 -14.22
N THR A 5 72.16 27.41 -13.53
CA THR A 5 70.93 26.87 -14.10
C THR A 5 69.73 27.68 -13.62
N TYR A 6 68.89 28.10 -14.56
CA TYR A 6 67.67 28.86 -14.29
C TYR A 6 66.43 28.10 -14.75
N ILE A 7 65.34 28.23 -14.00
CA ILE A 7 63.99 27.84 -14.40
C ILE A 7 63.09 29.08 -14.30
N PHE A 8 62.32 29.35 -15.35
CA PHE A 8 61.39 30.49 -15.44
C PHE A 8 60.11 30.08 -16.19
N GLY A 9 59.05 30.88 -16.12
CA GLY A 9 57.79 30.52 -16.81
C GLY A 9 56.56 31.32 -16.42
N ASN A 10 55.51 31.18 -17.22
CA ASN A 10 54.15 31.62 -16.89
C ASN A 10 53.22 30.40 -16.83
N LEU A 11 52.70 30.08 -15.65
CA LEU A 11 51.77 28.96 -15.43
C LEU A 11 50.31 29.42 -15.24
N GLY A 12 49.95 30.48 -15.96
CA GLY A 12 48.57 30.98 -16.11
C GLY A 12 48.05 31.79 -14.91
N THR A 13 48.17 31.27 -13.69
CA THR A 13 47.56 31.86 -12.48
C THR A 13 48.54 32.67 -11.64
N GLY A 14 49.11 33.72 -12.23
CA GLY A 14 49.95 34.69 -11.52
C GLY A 14 50.78 35.56 -12.46
N TYR A 15 51.79 36.22 -11.90
CA TYR A 15 52.80 36.92 -12.70
C TYR A 15 53.79 35.92 -13.31
N ALA A 16 54.25 36.20 -14.53
CA ALA A 16 55.34 35.44 -15.16
C ALA A 16 56.61 35.50 -14.30
N GLN A 17 57.13 34.33 -13.98
CA GLN A 17 58.15 34.13 -12.94
C GLN A 17 59.52 34.05 -13.60
N TYR A 18 60.31 35.10 -13.37
CA TYR A 18 61.69 35.23 -13.80
C TYR A 18 62.59 35.45 -12.57
N PRO A 19 63.91 35.24 -12.68
CA PRO A 19 64.86 35.66 -11.65
C PRO A 19 64.75 37.17 -11.37
N GLN A 20 65.17 37.59 -10.18
CA GLN A 20 65.22 39.00 -9.77
C GLN A 20 66.65 39.56 -9.95
N ASP A 21 67.21 39.29 -11.13
CA ASP A 21 68.55 39.70 -11.55
C ASP A 21 68.54 40.13 -13.03
N TYR A 22 69.71 40.42 -13.60
CA TYR A 22 69.86 40.93 -14.96
C TYR A 22 69.36 39.95 -16.06
N THR A 23 69.31 38.64 -15.79
CA THR A 23 68.84 37.62 -16.75
C THR A 23 67.35 37.77 -17.07
N GLN A 24 66.58 38.43 -16.20
CA GLN A 24 65.16 38.71 -16.39
C GLN A 24 64.87 39.36 -17.75
N ASN A 25 65.72 40.28 -18.21
CA ASN A 25 65.54 40.97 -19.49
C ASN A 25 65.89 40.08 -20.69
N ILE A 26 66.85 39.17 -20.53
CA ILE A 26 67.20 38.17 -21.55
C ILE A 26 66.01 37.22 -21.75
N PHE A 27 65.48 36.64 -20.67
CA PHE A 27 64.37 35.69 -20.73
C PHE A 27 63.05 36.35 -21.20
N LYS A 28 62.80 37.62 -20.83
CA LYS A 28 61.70 38.42 -21.41
C LYS A 28 61.87 38.62 -22.92
N ASN A 29 63.07 38.91 -23.41
CA ASN A 29 63.33 39.06 -24.85
C ASN A 29 63.15 37.74 -25.61
N VAL A 30 63.71 36.64 -25.09
CA VAL A 30 63.53 35.28 -25.63
C VAL A 30 62.05 34.95 -25.75
N ASN A 31 61.29 35.03 -24.65
CA ASN A 31 59.87 34.65 -24.66
C ASN A 31 59.02 35.55 -25.58
N LYS A 32 59.30 36.86 -25.64
CA LYS A 32 58.63 37.78 -26.58
C LYS A 32 58.87 37.42 -28.06
N LYS A 33 59.94 36.68 -28.35
CA LYS A 33 60.41 36.33 -29.71
C LYS A 33 60.25 34.86 -30.06
N GLN A 34 59.59 34.09 -29.19
CA GLN A 34 59.21 32.70 -29.44
C GLN A 34 58.21 32.62 -30.62
N SER A 35 58.46 31.66 -31.50
CA SER A 35 57.73 31.50 -32.77
C SER A 35 57.37 30.05 -33.09
N SER A 36 57.55 29.14 -32.13
CA SER A 36 57.42 27.68 -32.28
C SER A 36 57.06 27.02 -30.93
N PRO A 37 56.43 25.83 -30.91
CA PRO A 37 56.06 25.09 -29.69
C PRO A 37 57.23 24.82 -28.75
N ALA A 38 58.39 24.47 -29.31
CA ALA A 38 59.67 24.42 -28.62
C ALA A 38 60.69 25.31 -29.32
N GLN A 39 61.57 25.97 -28.55
CA GLN A 39 62.63 26.82 -29.10
C GLN A 39 63.87 26.75 -28.20
N LEU A 40 65.05 26.68 -28.81
CA LEU A 40 66.33 26.93 -28.14
C LEU A 40 66.86 28.27 -28.63
N VAL A 41 67.22 29.17 -27.72
CA VAL A 41 67.85 30.45 -28.03
C VAL A 41 69.19 30.53 -27.34
N ILE A 42 70.24 30.63 -28.16
CA ILE A 42 71.61 30.82 -27.70
C ILE A 42 71.89 32.32 -27.76
N HIS A 43 72.17 32.94 -26.60
CA HIS A 43 72.62 34.33 -26.53
C HIS A 43 74.09 34.38 -26.10
N ARG A 44 74.91 35.17 -26.81
CA ARG A 44 76.31 35.42 -26.46
C ARG A 44 76.47 36.80 -25.83
N SER A 45 77.13 36.86 -24.68
CA SER A 45 77.52 38.12 -24.02
C SER A 45 78.98 38.04 -23.58
N ASN A 46 79.89 38.56 -24.41
CA ASN A 46 81.35 38.46 -24.25
C ASN A 46 81.83 36.99 -24.18
N ASN A 47 82.16 36.52 -22.97
CA ASN A 47 82.59 35.15 -22.67
C ASN A 47 81.47 34.28 -22.06
N LEU A 48 80.26 34.82 -21.90
CA LEU A 48 79.10 34.12 -21.36
C LEU A 48 78.19 33.63 -22.48
N MET A 49 77.76 32.37 -22.39
CA MET A 49 76.82 31.72 -23.30
C MET A 49 75.56 31.31 -22.53
N TYR A 50 74.40 31.78 -22.99
CA TYR A 50 73.10 31.49 -22.38
C TYR A 50 72.33 30.54 -23.30
N TYR A 51 72.20 29.29 -22.92
CA TYR A 51 71.45 28.26 -23.64
C TYR A 51 70.03 28.19 -23.11
N THR A 52 69.14 29.01 -23.68
CA THR A 52 67.78 29.24 -23.16
C THR A 52 66.76 28.44 -23.96
N TYR A 53 66.23 27.35 -23.40
CA TYR A 53 65.13 26.61 -23.99
C TYR A 53 63.79 27.13 -23.46
N THR A 54 62.80 27.34 -24.34
CA THR A 54 61.41 27.62 -23.97
C THR A 54 60.45 26.65 -24.63
N ARG A 55 59.40 26.30 -23.86
CA ARG A 55 58.31 25.43 -24.28
C ARG A 55 56.99 26.15 -24.08
N HIS A 56 56.28 26.37 -25.17
CA HIS A 56 54.90 26.84 -25.14
C HIS A 56 53.98 25.71 -24.67
N LEU A 57 53.01 26.07 -23.84
CA LEU A 57 51.95 25.22 -23.31
C LEU A 57 50.60 25.73 -23.87
N GLU A 58 49.48 25.16 -23.45
CA GLU A 58 48.18 25.76 -23.81
C GLU A 58 47.99 27.16 -23.22
N ARG A 59 47.02 27.93 -23.73
CA ARG A 59 46.53 29.19 -23.12
C ARG A 59 47.55 30.33 -22.96
N ASN A 60 48.61 30.37 -23.79
CA ASN A 60 49.71 31.34 -23.67
C ASN A 60 50.48 31.22 -22.32
N GLU A 61 50.45 30.01 -21.76
CA GLU A 61 51.34 29.55 -20.68
C GLU A 61 52.66 29.04 -21.31
N TYR A 62 53.76 29.10 -20.56
CA TYR A 62 55.05 28.58 -21.01
C TYR A 62 55.95 28.23 -19.82
N ILE A 63 56.94 27.37 -20.06
CA ILE A 63 58.06 27.13 -19.14
C ILE A 63 59.38 27.25 -19.91
N GLY A 64 60.44 27.67 -19.23
CA GLY A 64 61.76 27.79 -19.81
C GLY A 64 62.87 27.39 -18.85
N PHE A 65 63.97 26.94 -19.43
CA PHE A 65 65.20 26.54 -18.75
C PHE A 65 66.37 27.31 -19.37
N CYS A 66 67.39 27.64 -18.59
CA CYS A 66 68.62 28.22 -19.13
C CYS A 66 69.86 27.66 -18.45
N PHE A 67 70.85 27.25 -19.23
CA PHE A 67 72.23 27.10 -18.75
C PHE A 67 73.05 28.33 -19.13
N LEU A 68 73.59 29.02 -18.13
CA LEU A 68 74.62 30.04 -18.28
C LEU A 68 76.00 29.39 -18.13
N LEU A 69 76.78 29.34 -19.22
CA LEU A 69 78.15 28.82 -19.24
C LEU A 69 79.18 29.95 -19.41
N ASN A 70 80.36 29.79 -18.80
CA ASN A 70 81.48 30.71 -18.93
C ASN A 70 82.64 30.12 -19.77
N SER A 71 83.05 30.86 -20.80
CA SER A 71 84.23 30.62 -21.65
C SER A 71 84.23 29.31 -22.47
N VAL A 72 83.11 28.58 -22.47
CA VAL A 72 82.88 27.37 -23.27
C VAL A 72 81.55 27.45 -24.02
N MET A 73 81.42 26.66 -25.08
CA MET A 73 80.19 26.46 -25.85
C MET A 73 79.89 24.96 -26.00
N ILE A 74 78.62 24.59 -25.98
CA ILE A 74 78.13 23.25 -26.33
C ILE A 74 78.08 23.15 -27.86
N SER A 75 78.74 22.16 -28.47
CA SER A 75 78.63 21.88 -29.90
C SER A 75 77.51 20.90 -30.25
N ASP A 76 77.11 20.03 -29.31
CA ASP A 76 75.96 19.14 -29.49
C ASP A 76 74.65 19.84 -29.14
N LEU A 77 74.09 20.54 -30.12
CA LEU A 77 72.81 21.22 -29.98
C LEU A 77 71.62 20.24 -29.98
N ASN A 78 71.80 19.04 -30.54
CA ASN A 78 70.75 18.01 -30.60
C ASN A 78 70.59 17.31 -29.24
N GLY A 79 71.69 16.86 -28.62
CA GLY A 79 71.68 16.34 -27.25
C GLY A 79 71.21 17.39 -26.22
N LEU A 80 71.49 18.68 -26.45
CA LEU A 80 70.97 19.77 -25.63
C LEU A 80 69.44 19.96 -25.77
N PHE A 81 68.90 19.86 -26.99
CA PHE A 81 67.44 19.81 -27.20
C PHE A 81 66.82 18.59 -26.50
N GLU A 82 67.43 17.42 -26.63
CA GLU A 82 66.93 16.17 -26.04
C GLU A 82 66.91 16.25 -24.50
N LEU A 83 67.96 16.79 -23.87
CA LEU A 83 68.05 17.03 -22.43
C LEU A 83 66.86 17.87 -21.91
N PHE A 84 66.57 18.99 -22.57
CA PHE A 84 65.44 19.84 -22.17
C PHE A 84 64.08 19.20 -22.47
N GLU A 85 63.93 18.46 -23.56
CA GLU A 85 62.69 17.74 -23.88
C GLU A 85 62.42 16.55 -22.97
N ASN A 86 63.46 15.83 -22.54
CA ASN A 86 63.36 14.80 -21.51
C ASN A 86 62.94 15.43 -20.18
N THR A 87 63.41 16.63 -19.86
CA THR A 87 62.96 17.41 -18.69
C THR A 87 61.47 17.81 -18.80
N ILE A 88 61.03 18.33 -19.95
CA ILE A 88 59.59 18.60 -20.21
C ILE A 88 58.75 17.32 -20.10
N THR A 89 59.26 16.20 -20.62
CA THR A 89 58.56 14.90 -20.57
C THR A 89 58.41 14.42 -19.13
N HIS A 90 59.49 14.47 -18.34
CA HIS A 90 59.45 14.14 -16.91
C HIS A 90 58.45 15.02 -16.14
N LEU A 91 58.49 16.34 -16.32
CA LEU A 91 57.54 17.26 -15.69
C LEU A 91 56.08 17.02 -16.12
N SER A 92 55.85 16.61 -17.36
CA SER A 92 54.50 16.36 -17.91
C SER A 92 53.92 15.01 -17.48
N VAL A 93 54.78 14.05 -17.12
CA VAL A 93 54.40 12.69 -16.67
C VAL A 93 54.34 12.60 -15.15
N SER A 94 55.20 13.30 -14.41
CA SER A 94 55.14 13.36 -12.93
C SER A 94 53.90 14.09 -12.42
N GLY A 95 53.36 15.04 -13.19
CA GLY A 95 52.15 15.77 -12.85
C GLY A 95 52.34 16.94 -11.87
N GLU A 96 53.50 17.08 -11.22
CA GLU A 96 53.71 18.04 -10.13
C GLU A 96 53.66 19.52 -10.59
N ILE A 97 54.26 19.84 -11.75
CA ILE A 97 54.33 21.22 -12.28
C ILE A 97 53.54 21.35 -13.59
N LEU A 98 53.75 20.42 -14.51
CA LEU A 98 53.02 20.30 -15.78
C LEU A 98 52.18 19.01 -15.75
N LYS A 99 51.25 18.87 -16.68
CA LYS A 99 50.59 17.58 -16.95
C LYS A 99 50.12 17.47 -18.39
N ILE A 100 49.98 16.24 -18.87
CA ILE A 100 49.23 15.96 -20.10
C ILE A 100 47.72 15.97 -19.76
N ASN A 101 46.95 16.77 -20.49
CA ASN A 101 45.49 16.85 -20.31
C ASN A 101 44.74 15.72 -21.06
N ASN A 102 43.42 15.68 -20.95
CA ASN A 102 42.59 14.62 -21.55
C ASN A 102 42.65 14.58 -23.10
N LEU A 103 43.01 15.69 -23.75
CA LEU A 103 43.12 15.80 -25.21
C LEU A 103 44.50 15.36 -25.74
N GLY A 104 45.51 15.28 -24.85
CA GLY A 104 46.90 15.02 -25.18
C GLY A 104 47.78 16.28 -25.27
N GLU A 105 47.33 17.42 -24.75
CA GLU A 105 48.11 18.68 -24.72
C GLU A 105 48.87 18.82 -23.39
N ILE A 106 49.96 19.60 -23.37
CA ILE A 106 50.67 19.92 -22.11
C ILE A 106 50.09 21.21 -21.54
N VAL A 107 49.66 21.16 -20.28
CA VAL A 107 49.12 22.31 -19.55
C VAL A 107 49.85 22.49 -18.23
N ALA A 108 49.83 23.69 -17.64
CA ALA A 108 50.23 23.85 -16.25
C ALA A 108 49.35 22.98 -15.32
N HIS A 109 49.95 22.41 -14.29
CA HIS A 109 49.21 21.93 -13.11
C HIS A 109 49.48 22.80 -11.88
N ALA A 110 50.73 23.21 -11.68
CA ALA A 110 51.10 24.18 -10.66
C ALA A 110 50.63 25.59 -11.03
N ALA A 111 50.04 26.31 -10.08
CA ALA A 111 49.72 27.74 -10.25
C ALA A 111 50.98 28.63 -10.34
N SER A 112 52.10 28.16 -9.81
CA SER A 112 53.30 28.94 -9.55
C SER A 112 54.53 28.02 -9.48
N LEU A 113 55.67 28.45 -10.02
CA LEU A 113 56.94 27.75 -9.83
C LEU A 113 57.46 27.95 -8.40
N VAL A 114 57.34 29.17 -7.85
CA VAL A 114 57.79 29.52 -6.49
C VAL A 114 57.20 28.61 -5.40
N SER A 115 55.93 28.18 -5.50
CA SER A 115 55.32 27.27 -4.51
C SER A 115 55.87 25.84 -4.56
N HIS A 116 56.63 25.48 -5.60
CA HIS A 116 57.15 24.13 -5.85
C HIS A 116 58.68 24.05 -5.68
N LYS A 117 59.27 24.93 -4.86
CA LYS A 117 60.73 25.08 -4.65
C LYS A 117 61.51 23.75 -4.46
N ARG A 118 60.97 22.77 -3.72
CA ARG A 118 61.60 21.43 -3.56
C ARG A 118 61.84 20.76 -4.92
N ILE A 119 60.81 20.76 -5.77
CA ILE A 119 60.80 20.11 -7.08
C ILE A 119 61.71 20.87 -8.03
N LEU A 120 61.66 22.22 -8.02
CA LEU A 120 62.58 23.05 -8.82
C LEU A 120 64.05 22.73 -8.52
N LEU A 121 64.43 22.56 -7.24
CA LEU A 121 65.79 22.21 -6.86
C LEU A 121 66.19 20.82 -7.38
N GLN A 122 65.28 19.83 -7.32
CA GLN A 122 65.52 18.49 -7.88
C GLN A 122 65.67 18.53 -9.42
N ILE A 123 64.89 19.37 -10.11
CA ILE A 123 64.99 19.55 -11.56
C ILE A 123 66.29 20.27 -11.93
N ILE A 124 66.71 21.29 -11.17
CA ILE A 124 68.03 21.94 -11.34
C ILE A 124 69.16 20.91 -11.19
N SER A 125 69.15 20.10 -10.13
CA SER A 125 70.15 19.05 -9.95
C SER A 125 70.08 17.95 -11.02
N SER A 126 68.92 17.64 -11.59
CA SER A 126 68.85 16.73 -12.75
C SER A 126 69.49 17.39 -13.97
N LEU A 127 69.05 18.59 -14.34
CA LEU A 127 69.57 19.37 -15.47
C LEU A 127 71.11 19.51 -15.41
N GLU A 128 71.68 19.76 -14.22
CA GLU A 128 73.13 19.88 -14.02
C GLU A 128 73.86 18.53 -14.14
N ASN A 129 73.26 17.44 -13.64
CA ASN A 129 73.80 16.09 -13.84
C ASN A 129 73.69 15.61 -15.30
N ASP A 130 72.61 15.98 -15.99
CA ASP A 130 72.36 15.67 -17.39
C ASP A 130 73.28 16.50 -18.32
N LEU A 131 73.58 17.75 -17.96
CA LEU A 131 74.53 18.61 -18.68
C LEU A 131 75.95 18.03 -18.68
N ASN A 132 76.36 17.33 -17.61
CA ASN A 132 77.66 16.65 -17.57
C ASN A 132 77.78 15.55 -18.64
N LYS A 133 76.68 14.99 -19.15
CA LYS A 133 76.69 14.04 -20.28
C LYS A 133 77.09 14.71 -21.60
N LEU A 134 76.91 16.03 -21.70
CA LEU A 134 77.32 16.85 -22.83
C LEU A 134 78.76 17.38 -22.69
N GLU A 135 79.49 17.06 -21.61
CA GLU A 135 80.89 17.47 -21.41
C GLU A 135 81.82 17.13 -22.60
N PRO A 136 81.71 15.96 -23.28
CA PRO A 136 82.48 15.65 -24.49
C PRO A 136 82.22 16.60 -25.68
N SER A 137 81.13 17.37 -25.66
CA SER A 137 80.77 18.36 -26.68
C SER A 137 81.15 19.80 -26.31
N LEU A 138 81.78 20.01 -25.14
CA LEU A 138 82.21 21.35 -24.71
C LEU A 138 83.47 21.77 -25.46
N GLN A 139 83.35 22.86 -26.21
CA GLN A 139 84.44 23.50 -26.94
C GLN A 139 84.80 24.83 -26.28
N LYS A 140 86.07 25.23 -26.34
CA LYS A 140 86.50 26.56 -25.90
C LYS A 140 85.83 27.62 -26.77
N LEU A 141 85.20 28.62 -26.15
CA LEU A 141 84.50 29.67 -26.88
C LEU A 141 85.49 30.49 -27.75
N PRO A 142 85.26 30.65 -29.07
CA PRO A 142 86.12 31.46 -29.93
C PRO A 142 85.98 32.96 -29.64
N THR A 143 86.96 33.76 -30.04
CA THR A 143 86.95 35.22 -29.92
C THR A 143 85.67 35.82 -30.55
N GLN A 144 85.06 36.81 -29.90
CA GLN A 144 83.85 37.44 -30.42
C GLN A 144 84.18 38.34 -31.64
N PRO A 145 83.45 38.24 -32.76
CA PRO A 145 83.58 39.20 -33.85
C PRO A 145 82.94 40.54 -33.46
N TYR A 146 83.71 41.63 -33.51
CA TYR A 146 83.21 42.99 -33.26
C TYR A 146 82.51 43.65 -34.46
N SER A 147 82.39 42.93 -35.58
CA SER A 147 81.75 43.38 -36.83
C SER A 147 80.24 43.14 -36.90
N ILE A 148 79.65 42.55 -35.85
CA ILE A 148 78.25 42.10 -35.76
C ILE A 148 77.68 42.61 -34.43
N SER A 149 76.42 43.04 -34.41
CA SER A 149 75.87 43.64 -33.19
C SER A 149 75.55 42.58 -32.11
N LYS A 150 75.69 42.96 -30.83
CA LYS A 150 75.31 42.13 -29.68
C LYS A 150 73.79 41.94 -29.56
N GLU A 151 72.99 42.77 -30.24
CA GLU A 151 71.55 42.60 -30.45
C GLU A 151 71.20 41.94 -31.80
N GLU A 152 72.18 41.58 -32.64
CA GLU A 152 71.92 40.99 -33.95
C GLU A 152 71.44 39.54 -33.82
N GLU A 153 70.39 39.19 -34.56
CA GLU A 153 69.67 37.93 -34.39
C GLU A 153 69.68 37.10 -35.67
N LYS A 154 69.98 35.81 -35.56
CA LYS A 154 69.77 34.83 -36.64
C LYS A 154 68.76 33.77 -36.22
N ARG A 155 68.01 33.25 -37.19
CA ARG A 155 66.96 32.23 -37.00
C ARG A 155 67.25 31.02 -37.87
N PHE A 156 66.96 29.84 -37.31
CA PHE A 156 67.11 28.52 -37.92
C PHE A 156 65.98 27.59 -37.42
N ALA A 157 65.72 26.50 -38.14
CA ALA A 157 64.90 25.38 -37.68
C ALA A 157 65.75 24.11 -37.60
N ILE A 158 65.70 23.41 -36.46
CA ILE A 158 66.58 22.26 -36.16
C ILE A 158 66.38 21.05 -37.09
N SER A 159 65.27 21.03 -37.84
CA SER A 159 64.92 19.97 -38.79
C SER A 159 65.35 20.24 -40.24
N SER A 160 65.83 21.45 -40.57
CA SER A 160 66.17 21.85 -41.95
C SER A 160 67.54 22.50 -42.13
N ASP A 161 68.06 23.16 -41.09
CA ASP A 161 69.35 23.85 -41.15
C ASP A 161 70.50 22.97 -40.63
N THR A 162 71.73 23.20 -41.13
CA THR A 162 72.89 22.39 -40.72
C THR A 162 73.34 22.71 -39.29
N GLN A 163 73.80 21.70 -38.55
CA GLN A 163 74.30 21.91 -37.19
C GLN A 163 75.55 22.80 -37.19
N GLU A 164 76.35 22.76 -38.26
CA GLU A 164 77.52 23.59 -38.50
C GLU A 164 77.17 25.08 -38.70
N ASP A 165 76.12 25.39 -39.47
CA ASP A 165 75.67 26.78 -39.69
C ASP A 165 75.03 27.37 -38.42
N ILE A 166 74.24 26.57 -37.70
CA ILE A 166 73.65 26.95 -36.41
C ILE A 166 74.75 27.18 -35.37
N LEU A 167 75.70 26.25 -35.24
CA LEU A 167 76.82 26.36 -34.29
C LEU A 167 77.71 27.56 -34.64
N ARG A 168 78.04 27.77 -35.92
CA ARG A 168 78.79 28.96 -36.37
C ARG A 168 78.07 30.25 -36.00
N ALA A 169 76.74 30.31 -36.19
CA ALA A 169 75.97 31.48 -35.80
C ALA A 169 75.95 31.71 -34.28
N SER A 170 75.88 30.63 -33.48
CA SER A 170 75.73 30.71 -32.02
C SER A 170 76.82 31.51 -31.29
N TYR A 171 78.06 31.50 -31.80
CA TYR A 171 79.18 32.28 -31.26
C TYR A 171 79.48 33.57 -32.04
N THR A 172 78.79 33.79 -33.18
CA THR A 172 79.02 34.88 -34.13
C THR A 172 78.00 36.01 -33.97
N TYR A 173 76.73 35.68 -33.76
CA TYR A 173 75.64 36.64 -33.57
C TYR A 173 75.34 36.86 -32.09
N GLY A 174 74.71 38.00 -31.76
CA GLY A 174 74.22 38.27 -30.41
C GLY A 174 73.18 37.26 -29.93
N TYR A 175 72.25 36.89 -30.81
CA TYR A 175 71.25 35.84 -30.56
C TYR A 175 71.14 34.87 -31.76
N THR A 176 71.06 33.58 -31.46
CA THR A 176 70.73 32.51 -32.41
C THR A 176 69.49 31.78 -31.92
N PHE A 177 68.36 31.98 -32.60
CA PHE A 177 67.08 31.32 -32.33
C PHE A 177 66.96 30.05 -33.19
N ILE A 178 66.60 28.94 -32.55
CA ILE A 178 66.51 27.62 -33.19
C ILE A 178 65.12 27.07 -32.87
N THR A 179 64.24 27.00 -33.87
CA THR A 179 62.85 26.54 -33.71
C THR A 179 62.73 25.03 -33.87
N LYS A 180 61.76 24.43 -33.16
CA LYS A 180 61.35 23.04 -33.33
C LYS A 180 59.83 22.92 -33.18
N GLU A 181 59.19 22.41 -34.23
CA GLU A 181 57.73 22.19 -34.27
C GLU A 181 57.33 20.83 -33.67
N GLU A 182 58.17 19.81 -33.84
CA GLU A 182 57.87 18.44 -33.44
C GLU A 182 58.24 18.18 -31.96
N ASP A 183 57.38 17.40 -31.29
CA ASP A 183 57.65 16.87 -29.94
C ASP A 183 58.66 15.72 -29.97
N SER A 184 59.35 15.47 -28.86
CA SER A 184 60.14 14.25 -28.69
C SER A 184 59.28 12.99 -28.92
N GLN A 185 59.90 11.91 -29.39
CA GLN A 185 59.20 10.65 -29.62
C GLN A 185 58.55 10.10 -28.35
N ALA A 186 59.23 10.26 -27.20
CA ALA A 186 58.72 9.86 -25.88
C ALA A 186 57.46 10.66 -25.50
N LEU A 187 57.53 12.00 -25.56
CA LEU A 187 56.40 12.89 -25.29
C LEU A 187 55.21 12.59 -26.22
N THR A 188 55.48 12.43 -27.51
CA THR A 188 54.49 12.02 -28.53
C THR A 188 53.83 10.69 -28.17
N GLY A 189 54.59 9.71 -27.70
CA GLY A 189 54.09 8.43 -27.21
C GLY A 189 53.14 8.57 -26.02
N TYR A 190 53.53 9.36 -24.99
CA TYR A 190 52.67 9.64 -23.84
C TYR A 190 51.38 10.36 -24.25
N LYS A 191 51.47 11.43 -25.06
CA LYS A 191 50.30 12.16 -25.58
C LYS A 191 49.30 11.25 -26.29
N ARG A 192 49.80 10.39 -27.21
CA ARG A 192 48.98 9.37 -27.90
C ARG A 192 48.34 8.38 -26.93
N ARG A 193 49.09 7.89 -25.93
CA ARG A 193 48.59 6.92 -24.94
C ARG A 193 47.48 7.52 -24.05
N ILE A 194 47.65 8.76 -23.58
CA ILE A 194 46.66 9.49 -22.78
C ILE A 194 45.39 9.77 -23.60
N LYS A 195 45.52 10.24 -24.84
CA LYS A 195 44.37 10.48 -25.73
C LYS A 195 43.55 9.20 -25.97
N ARG A 196 44.23 8.08 -26.26
CA ARG A 196 43.58 6.77 -26.44
C ARG A 196 42.87 6.28 -25.16
N LEU A 197 43.51 6.41 -24.00
CA LEU A 197 42.93 6.00 -22.71
C LEU A 197 41.69 6.83 -22.34
N ASN A 198 41.66 8.12 -22.66
CA ASN A 198 40.48 8.96 -22.39
C ASN A 198 39.32 8.67 -23.36
N GLN A 199 39.60 8.32 -24.62
CA GLN A 199 38.59 7.84 -25.56
C GLN A 199 37.98 6.50 -25.10
N GLU A 200 38.84 5.51 -24.78
CA GLU A 200 38.44 4.20 -24.25
C GLU A 200 37.62 4.34 -22.95
N LYS A 201 38.01 5.25 -22.05
CA LYS A 201 37.24 5.58 -20.85
C LYS A 201 35.85 6.16 -21.19
N LYS A 202 35.75 7.07 -22.16
CA LYS A 202 34.48 7.68 -22.57
C LYS A 202 33.53 6.63 -23.18
N GLU A 203 34.03 5.76 -24.03
CA GLU A 203 33.29 4.64 -24.63
C GLU A 203 32.75 3.69 -23.55
N LEU A 204 33.61 3.30 -22.59
CA LEU A 204 33.21 2.47 -21.45
C LEU A 204 32.17 3.14 -20.53
N GLN A 205 32.20 4.47 -20.38
CA GLN A 205 31.17 5.20 -19.63
C GLN A 205 29.83 5.18 -20.38
N GLU A 206 29.83 5.46 -21.69
CA GLU A 206 28.62 5.41 -22.52
C GLU A 206 27.99 4.01 -22.58
N ASP A 207 28.79 2.95 -22.64
CA ASP A 207 28.28 1.58 -22.63
C ASP A 207 27.76 1.14 -21.25
N ASN A 208 28.37 1.60 -20.15
CA ASN A 208 27.84 1.38 -18.81
C ASN A 208 26.48 2.07 -18.61
N ASP A 209 26.33 3.31 -19.09
CA ASP A 209 25.05 4.03 -19.05
C ASP A 209 23.96 3.32 -19.89
N LYS A 210 24.30 2.79 -21.08
CA LYS A 210 23.41 1.94 -21.89
C LYS A 210 23.00 0.66 -21.15
N LEU A 211 23.95 -0.01 -20.49
CA LEU A 211 23.68 -1.24 -19.71
C LEU A 211 22.77 -0.94 -18.50
N MET A 212 23.02 0.14 -17.76
CA MET A 212 22.17 0.58 -16.65
C MET A 212 20.75 0.93 -17.12
N ALA A 213 20.60 1.63 -18.25
CA ALA A 213 19.29 1.89 -18.85
C ALA A 213 18.55 0.59 -19.25
N ASN A 214 19.26 -0.39 -19.80
CA ASN A 214 18.72 -1.70 -20.14
C ASN A 214 18.31 -2.51 -18.90
N ILE A 215 19.08 -2.48 -17.81
CA ILE A 215 18.72 -3.12 -16.53
C ILE A 215 17.43 -2.50 -15.98
N ILE A 216 17.34 -1.17 -15.92
CA ILE A 216 16.15 -0.43 -15.46
C ILE A 216 14.93 -0.75 -16.34
N ARG A 217 15.11 -0.92 -17.65
CA ARG A 217 14.06 -1.35 -18.58
C ARG A 217 13.60 -2.78 -18.29
N LEU A 218 14.52 -3.73 -18.18
CA LEU A 218 14.21 -5.15 -17.92
C LEU A 218 13.53 -5.35 -16.56
N GLU A 219 13.91 -4.57 -15.54
CA GLU A 219 13.17 -4.55 -14.27
C GLU A 219 11.71 -4.10 -14.45
N LYS A 220 11.47 -3.01 -15.20
CA LYS A 220 10.12 -2.51 -15.48
C LYS A 220 9.29 -3.55 -16.24
N GLU A 221 9.86 -4.17 -17.26
CA GLU A 221 9.21 -5.25 -18.02
C GLU A 221 8.90 -6.47 -17.13
N LYS A 222 9.81 -6.88 -16.24
CA LYS A 222 9.59 -7.97 -15.27
C LYS A 222 8.49 -7.60 -14.26
N LYS A 223 8.49 -6.39 -13.72
CA LYS A 223 7.45 -5.86 -12.82
C LYS A 223 6.09 -5.80 -13.51
N GLN A 224 6.03 -5.47 -14.80
CA GLN A 224 4.80 -5.49 -15.60
C GLN A 224 4.31 -6.92 -15.88
N LYS A 225 5.19 -7.84 -16.31
CA LYS A 225 4.85 -9.25 -16.54
C LYS A 225 4.29 -9.90 -15.27
N ASN A 226 4.87 -9.65 -14.11
CA ASN A 226 4.34 -10.13 -12.82
C ASN A 226 2.91 -9.63 -12.53
N LYS A 227 2.60 -8.36 -12.83
CA LYS A 227 1.23 -7.81 -12.67
C LYS A 227 0.23 -8.48 -13.62
N VAL A 228 0.61 -8.76 -14.86
CA VAL A 228 -0.25 -9.43 -15.85
C VAL A 228 -0.51 -10.89 -15.45
N ILE A 229 0.51 -11.61 -14.97
CA ILE A 229 0.36 -12.99 -14.47
C ILE A 229 -0.60 -13.02 -13.27
N PHE A 230 -0.44 -12.11 -12.30
CA PHE A 230 -1.35 -12.00 -11.16
C PHE A 230 -2.81 -11.73 -11.60
N LEU A 231 -3.02 -10.80 -12.53
CA LEU A 231 -4.36 -10.49 -13.05
C LEU A 231 -5.00 -11.69 -13.76
N SER A 232 -4.22 -12.47 -14.51
CA SER A 232 -4.69 -13.70 -15.17
C SER A 232 -5.14 -14.79 -14.17
N ILE A 233 -4.39 -14.95 -13.07
CA ILE A 233 -4.76 -15.87 -11.98
C ILE A 233 -6.07 -15.42 -11.31
N VAL A 234 -6.21 -14.13 -10.99
CA VAL A 234 -7.45 -13.58 -10.41
C VAL A 234 -8.65 -13.76 -11.34
N ALA A 235 -8.50 -13.48 -12.64
CA ALA A 235 -9.56 -13.67 -13.63
C ALA A 235 -10.01 -15.14 -13.72
N SER A 236 -9.05 -16.07 -13.70
CA SER A 236 -9.33 -17.52 -13.71
C SER A 236 -10.12 -17.97 -12.48
N ILE A 237 -9.79 -17.45 -11.29
CA ILE A 237 -10.52 -17.70 -10.04
C ILE A 237 -11.95 -17.14 -10.11
N CYS A 238 -12.14 -15.93 -10.66
CA CYS A 238 -13.47 -15.34 -10.84
C CYS A 238 -14.36 -16.17 -11.79
N ILE A 239 -13.81 -16.71 -12.88
CA ILE A 239 -14.54 -17.57 -13.83
C ILE A 239 -15.02 -18.86 -13.13
N LEU A 240 -14.14 -19.50 -12.35
CA LEU A 240 -14.50 -20.69 -11.55
C LEU A 240 -15.58 -20.37 -10.50
N GLY A 241 -15.48 -19.22 -9.83
CA GLY A 241 -16.47 -18.76 -8.85
C GLY A 241 -17.86 -18.55 -9.46
N LEU A 242 -17.93 -17.93 -10.64
CA LEU A 242 -19.19 -17.75 -11.38
C LEU A 242 -19.82 -19.09 -11.80
N PHE A 243 -19.02 -20.06 -12.23
CA PHE A 243 -19.52 -21.39 -12.61
C PHE A 243 -20.13 -22.13 -11.41
N ILE A 244 -19.48 -22.08 -10.25
CA ILE A 244 -20.00 -22.65 -8.99
C ILE A 244 -21.28 -21.93 -8.55
N PHE A 245 -21.36 -20.60 -8.73
CA PHE A 245 -22.54 -19.81 -8.36
C PHE A 245 -23.75 -20.12 -9.26
N ALA A 246 -23.56 -20.22 -10.58
CA ALA A 246 -24.60 -20.66 -11.51
C ALA A 246 -25.14 -22.06 -11.17
N GLY A 247 -24.26 -22.99 -10.83
CA GLY A 247 -24.64 -24.34 -10.36
C GLY A 247 -25.44 -24.34 -9.05
N LYS A 248 -25.26 -23.35 -8.17
CA LYS A 248 -26.10 -23.16 -6.97
C LYS A 248 -27.47 -22.60 -7.33
N ILE A 249 -27.53 -21.55 -8.16
CA ILE A 249 -28.81 -20.96 -8.62
C ILE A 249 -29.71 -22.03 -9.23
N ASN A 250 -29.17 -22.87 -10.12
CA ASN A 250 -29.99 -23.91 -10.78
C ASN A 250 -30.61 -24.91 -9.79
N LYS A 251 -29.90 -25.26 -8.70
CA LYS A 251 -30.44 -26.09 -7.62
C LYS A 251 -31.51 -25.36 -6.81
N THR A 252 -31.31 -24.07 -6.52
CA THR A 252 -32.31 -23.23 -5.83
C THR A 252 -33.60 -23.12 -6.64
N SER A 253 -33.50 -22.90 -7.96
CA SER A 253 -34.67 -22.87 -8.85
C SER A 253 -35.46 -24.18 -8.82
N HIS A 254 -34.78 -25.34 -8.83
CA HIS A 254 -35.45 -26.64 -8.75
C HIS A 254 -36.19 -26.82 -7.41
N SER A 255 -35.57 -26.45 -6.29
CA SER A 255 -36.23 -26.52 -4.98
C SER A 255 -37.43 -25.57 -4.85
N LEU A 256 -37.41 -24.43 -5.54
CA LEU A 256 -38.53 -23.48 -5.55
C LEU A 256 -39.76 -24.04 -6.28
N ILE A 257 -39.55 -24.77 -7.39
CA ILE A 257 -40.62 -25.47 -8.12
C ILE A 257 -41.25 -26.54 -7.22
N GLU A 258 -40.43 -27.37 -6.56
CA GLU A 258 -40.85 -28.41 -5.63
C GLU A 258 -41.64 -27.83 -4.42
N THR A 259 -41.24 -26.67 -3.89
CA THR A 259 -42.02 -25.96 -2.85
C THR A 259 -43.34 -25.39 -3.38
N GLN A 260 -43.44 -25.06 -4.67
CA GLN A 260 -44.68 -24.56 -5.27
C GLN A 260 -45.70 -25.69 -5.52
N GLU A 261 -45.23 -26.87 -5.93
CA GLU A 261 -46.07 -28.07 -6.11
C GLU A 261 -46.59 -28.61 -4.77
N THR A 262 -45.78 -28.54 -3.71
CA THR A 262 -46.23 -28.92 -2.37
C THR A 262 -47.20 -27.90 -1.76
N LEU A 263 -47.02 -26.60 -2.01
CA LEU A 263 -48.00 -25.56 -1.63
C LEU A 263 -49.35 -25.73 -2.33
N SER A 264 -49.37 -25.91 -3.65
CA SER A 264 -50.63 -26.05 -4.41
C SER A 264 -51.41 -27.29 -3.99
N LYS A 265 -50.72 -28.38 -3.62
CA LYS A 265 -51.37 -29.55 -3.01
C LYS A 265 -52.00 -29.22 -1.66
N VAL A 266 -51.26 -28.60 -0.73
CA VAL A 266 -51.79 -28.23 0.60
C VAL A 266 -53.01 -27.31 0.50
N GLU A 267 -53.03 -26.39 -0.47
CA GLU A 267 -54.20 -25.52 -0.69
C GLU A 267 -55.41 -26.29 -1.25
N SER A 268 -55.19 -27.31 -2.10
CA SER A 268 -56.26 -28.21 -2.55
C SER A 268 -56.81 -29.09 -1.41
N ASP A 269 -55.95 -29.61 -0.54
CA ASP A 269 -56.34 -30.40 0.63
C ASP A 269 -57.17 -29.53 1.61
N LEU A 270 -56.75 -28.30 1.89
CA LEU A 270 -57.45 -27.33 2.75
C LEU A 270 -58.85 -26.96 2.23
N SER A 271 -58.98 -26.75 0.91
CA SER A 271 -60.27 -26.50 0.26
C SER A 271 -61.24 -27.69 0.40
N SER A 272 -60.69 -28.91 0.40
CA SER A 272 -61.48 -30.13 0.63
C SER A 272 -62.00 -30.22 2.07
N GLU A 273 -61.19 -29.86 3.08
CA GLU A 273 -61.63 -29.85 4.49
C GLU A 273 -62.68 -28.77 4.76
N GLN A 274 -62.52 -27.56 4.20
CA GLN A 274 -63.55 -26.51 4.29
C GLN A 274 -64.90 -26.99 3.73
N SER A 275 -64.86 -27.71 2.60
CA SER A 275 -66.04 -28.30 1.98
C SER A 275 -66.69 -29.39 2.86
N GLN A 276 -65.90 -30.19 3.59
CA GLN A 276 -66.42 -31.16 4.56
C GLN A 276 -67.00 -30.49 5.82
N HIS A 277 -66.38 -29.40 6.29
CA HIS A 277 -66.84 -28.65 7.46
C HIS A 277 -68.22 -28.02 7.23
N GLU A 278 -68.44 -27.34 6.10
CA GLU A 278 -69.76 -26.76 5.77
C GLU A 278 -70.83 -27.84 5.56
N ASN A 279 -70.50 -28.98 4.94
CA ASN A 279 -71.43 -30.12 4.86
C ASN A 279 -71.81 -30.69 6.25
N THR A 280 -70.86 -30.73 7.18
CA THR A 280 -71.09 -31.19 8.56
C THR A 280 -71.95 -30.20 9.35
N LYS A 281 -71.70 -28.90 9.20
CA LYS A 281 -72.48 -27.80 9.74
C LYS A 281 -73.93 -27.79 9.22
N ASN A 282 -74.14 -28.05 7.93
CA ASN A 282 -75.46 -28.18 7.30
C ASN A 282 -76.22 -29.44 7.77
N ARG A 283 -75.52 -30.53 8.07
CA ARG A 283 -76.13 -31.69 8.75
C ARG A 283 -76.57 -31.33 10.18
N LEU A 284 -75.73 -30.61 10.93
CA LEU A 284 -76.02 -30.21 12.31
C LEU A 284 -77.19 -29.21 12.43
N SER A 285 -77.34 -28.28 11.47
CA SER A 285 -78.48 -27.36 11.45
C SER A 285 -79.80 -28.10 11.19
N LYS A 286 -79.82 -29.04 10.23
CA LYS A 286 -81.01 -29.86 9.98
C LYS A 286 -81.39 -30.70 11.21
N LEU A 287 -80.43 -31.36 11.86
CA LEU A 287 -80.69 -32.19 13.05
C LEU A 287 -81.27 -31.39 14.23
N ARG A 288 -80.97 -30.09 14.33
CA ARG A 288 -81.59 -29.16 15.29
C ARG A 288 -83.01 -28.73 14.90
N GLN A 289 -83.29 -28.63 13.60
CA GLN A 289 -84.64 -28.37 13.08
C GLN A 289 -85.55 -29.57 13.41
N ASP A 290 -85.13 -30.77 13.01
CA ASP A 290 -85.87 -32.02 13.22
C ASP A 290 -86.22 -32.23 14.72
N GLN A 291 -85.27 -31.94 15.63
CA GLN A 291 -85.47 -32.00 17.09
C GLN A 291 -86.43 -30.93 17.65
N ALA A 292 -86.55 -29.76 17.00
CA ALA A 292 -87.49 -28.73 17.40
C ALA A 292 -88.93 -29.09 16.99
N ASP A 293 -89.09 -29.68 15.81
CA ASP A 293 -90.40 -30.11 15.29
C ASP A 293 -90.94 -31.33 16.06
N GLU A 294 -90.07 -32.25 16.48
CA GLU A 294 -90.42 -33.37 17.39
C GLU A 294 -90.89 -32.86 18.77
N ARG A 295 -90.26 -31.80 19.32
CA ARG A 295 -90.75 -31.14 20.54
C ARG A 295 -92.09 -30.44 20.36
N SER A 296 -92.31 -29.82 19.20
CA SER A 296 -93.57 -29.13 18.87
C SER A 296 -94.76 -30.08 18.82
N THR A 297 -94.58 -31.23 18.17
CA THR A 297 -95.61 -32.29 18.07
C THR A 297 -95.87 -32.98 19.42
N PHE A 298 -94.85 -33.20 20.25
CA PHE A 298 -95.05 -33.72 21.61
C PHE A 298 -95.88 -32.75 22.49
N LEU A 299 -95.59 -31.45 22.45
CA LEU A 299 -96.32 -30.44 23.25
C LEU A 299 -97.78 -30.28 22.81
N THR A 300 -98.07 -30.38 21.51
CA THR A 300 -99.46 -30.37 21.03
C THR A 300 -100.23 -31.64 21.44
N HIS A 301 -99.57 -32.80 21.48
CA HIS A 301 -100.19 -34.04 21.96
C HIS A 301 -100.51 -34.00 23.47
N MET A 302 -99.63 -33.42 24.28
CA MET A 302 -99.90 -33.13 25.71
C MET A 302 -101.16 -32.27 25.87
N ALA A 303 -101.25 -31.13 25.17
CA ALA A 303 -102.38 -30.22 25.28
C ALA A 303 -103.73 -30.87 24.89
N THR A 304 -103.75 -31.82 23.95
CA THR A 304 -104.95 -32.61 23.66
C THR A 304 -105.34 -33.58 24.78
N LYS A 305 -104.37 -34.09 25.56
CA LYS A 305 -104.64 -34.98 26.70
C LYS A 305 -105.08 -34.24 27.96
N ASP A 306 -104.56 -33.03 28.20
CA ASP A 306 -105.08 -32.17 29.27
C ASP A 306 -106.58 -31.85 29.03
N ARG A 307 -106.97 -31.59 27.78
CA ARG A 307 -108.38 -31.38 27.42
C ARG A 307 -109.27 -32.61 27.63
N GLU A 308 -108.81 -33.81 27.25
CA GLU A 308 -109.57 -35.05 27.54
C GLU A 308 -109.81 -35.23 29.06
N ILE A 309 -108.86 -34.81 29.89
CA ILE A 309 -108.98 -34.88 31.35
C ILE A 309 -110.02 -33.87 31.88
N GLU A 310 -110.09 -32.66 31.33
CA GLU A 310 -111.14 -31.68 31.69
C GLU A 310 -112.54 -32.18 31.33
N GLU A 311 -112.73 -32.75 30.13
CA GLU A 311 -114.03 -33.28 29.68
C GLU A 311 -114.50 -34.45 30.57
N LEU A 312 -113.60 -35.35 30.98
CA LEU A 312 -113.90 -36.44 31.92
C LEU A 312 -114.20 -35.97 33.36
N GLN A 313 -113.57 -34.89 33.83
CA GLN A 313 -113.87 -34.31 35.14
C GLN A 313 -115.28 -33.69 35.19
N GLN A 314 -115.72 -33.08 34.08
CA GLN A 314 -117.06 -32.52 33.95
C GLN A 314 -118.13 -33.62 34.01
N GLU A 315 -117.95 -34.72 33.28
CA GLU A 315 -118.89 -35.86 33.27
C GLU A 315 -119.04 -36.52 34.66
N LEU A 316 -117.93 -36.64 35.40
CA LEU A 316 -117.94 -37.16 36.78
C LEU A 316 -118.72 -36.26 37.75
N SER A 317 -118.68 -34.94 37.56
CA SER A 317 -119.43 -33.97 38.36
C SER A 317 -120.95 -34.15 38.22
N ASP A 318 -121.43 -34.28 36.98
CA ASP A 318 -122.86 -34.43 36.70
C ASP A 318 -123.42 -35.80 37.17
N ALA A 319 -122.59 -36.86 37.13
CA ALA A 319 -122.92 -38.16 37.70
C ALA A 319 -123.07 -38.12 39.24
N LEU A 320 -122.27 -37.31 39.94
CA LEU A 320 -122.41 -37.08 41.38
C LEU A 320 -123.67 -36.26 41.72
N ALA A 321 -123.97 -35.23 40.94
CA ALA A 321 -125.17 -34.41 41.12
C ALA A 321 -126.47 -35.22 40.99
N ASN A 322 -126.52 -36.18 40.05
CA ASN A 322 -127.67 -37.07 39.90
C ASN A 322 -127.78 -38.11 41.03
N ASN A 323 -126.66 -38.63 41.55
CA ASN A 323 -126.66 -39.50 42.74
C ASN A 323 -127.18 -38.79 44.00
N ALA A 324 -126.88 -37.49 44.17
CA ALA A 324 -127.39 -36.69 45.27
C ALA A 324 -128.93 -36.56 45.21
N LYS A 325 -129.51 -36.36 44.02
CA LYS A 325 -130.97 -36.31 43.82
C LYS A 325 -131.64 -37.64 44.15
N LEU A 326 -131.07 -38.78 43.72
CA LEU A 326 -131.61 -40.11 44.06
C LEU A 326 -131.64 -40.35 45.58
N ARG A 327 -130.57 -39.98 46.30
CA ARG A 327 -130.50 -40.11 47.76
C ARG A 327 -131.53 -39.26 48.50
N ALA A 328 -131.84 -38.06 47.99
CA ALA A 328 -132.88 -37.21 48.56
C ALA A 328 -134.28 -37.87 48.48
N SER A 329 -134.66 -38.40 47.31
CA SER A 329 -135.93 -39.13 47.16
C SER A 329 -136.02 -40.39 48.02
N LEU A 330 -134.92 -41.15 48.14
CA LEU A 330 -134.89 -42.39 48.92
C LEU A 330 -135.05 -42.13 50.43
N ASN A 331 -134.41 -41.09 50.96
CA ASN A 331 -134.52 -40.73 52.37
C ASN A 331 -135.94 -40.27 52.76
N GLY A 332 -136.67 -39.62 51.84
CA GLY A 332 -138.07 -39.24 52.07
C GLY A 332 -138.95 -40.46 52.37
N ALA A 333 -138.90 -41.48 51.51
CA ALA A 333 -139.70 -42.70 51.66
C ALA A 333 -139.35 -43.53 52.91
N ILE A 334 -138.11 -43.44 53.41
CA ILE A 334 -137.69 -44.10 54.65
C ILE A 334 -138.27 -43.37 55.87
N SER A 335 -138.40 -42.04 55.83
CA SER A 335 -138.98 -41.24 56.92
C SER A 335 -140.44 -41.61 57.22
N ASP A 336 -141.26 -41.86 56.19
CA ASP A 336 -142.67 -42.25 56.36
C ASP A 336 -142.79 -43.65 57.00
N ARG A 337 -141.90 -44.58 56.63
CA ARG A 337 -141.84 -45.93 57.22
C ARG A 337 -141.46 -45.87 58.70
N ASP A 338 -140.45 -45.08 59.04
CA ASP A 338 -139.88 -45.06 60.38
C ASP A 338 -140.77 -44.31 61.39
N TYR A 339 -141.65 -43.41 60.93
CA TYR A 339 -142.72 -42.84 61.76
C TYR A 339 -143.64 -43.93 62.35
N TYR A 340 -143.99 -44.96 61.57
CA TYR A 340 -144.91 -46.02 62.01
C TYR A 340 -144.30 -46.99 63.04
N TYR A 341 -142.98 -47.21 63.01
CA TYR A 341 -142.29 -48.09 63.96
C TYR A 341 -141.91 -47.40 65.28
N ASN A 342 -141.62 -46.09 65.26
CA ASN A 342 -141.16 -45.36 66.45
C ASN A 342 -142.25 -45.14 67.54
N LEU A 343 -143.52 -45.51 67.30
CA LEU A 343 -144.56 -45.52 68.33
C LEU A 343 -144.61 -46.84 69.14
N LEU A 344 -143.90 -47.89 68.70
CA LEU A 344 -144.01 -49.25 69.25
C LEU A 344 -142.91 -49.64 70.27
N ALA A 345 -141.89 -48.79 70.44
CA ALA A 345 -140.88 -48.91 71.50
C ALA A 345 -140.43 -47.50 71.92
N ALA A 346 -140.95 -46.89 72.98
CA ALA A 346 -140.86 -47.28 74.40
C ALA A 346 -139.41 -47.43 74.92
N GLN A 347 -138.99 -46.46 75.74
CA GLN A 347 -138.13 -46.64 76.92
C GLN A 347 -136.68 -47.22 76.72
N ASN A 348 -135.65 -46.34 76.61
CA ASN A 348 -134.48 -46.22 77.53
C ASN A 348 -133.11 -45.71 76.94
N GLN A 349 -132.82 -44.40 77.12
CA GLN A 349 -131.55 -43.67 77.45
C GLN A 349 -130.10 -43.98 76.86
N ARG A 350 -129.49 -42.96 76.17
CA ARG A 350 -128.10 -42.32 76.33
C ARG A 350 -126.78 -43.14 76.02
N LYS A 351 -125.58 -42.67 75.53
CA LYS A 351 -124.89 -41.37 75.12
C LYS A 351 -123.43 -41.52 74.43
N HIS A 352 -123.02 -40.72 73.40
CA HIS A 352 -121.64 -40.18 72.94
C HIS A 352 -120.66 -40.67 71.75
N GLU A 353 -119.40 -40.13 71.60
CA GLU A 353 -118.62 -39.59 70.37
C GLU A 353 -117.01 -39.61 70.47
N SER A 354 -115.96 -39.15 69.66
CA SER A 354 -115.49 -38.51 68.33
C SER A 354 -113.87 -38.40 68.29
N SER A 355 -112.90 -37.89 67.41
CA SER A 355 -112.47 -37.33 66.03
C SER A 355 -110.87 -37.07 65.97
N THR A 356 -109.95 -36.62 65.01
CA THR A 356 -109.61 -36.40 63.52
C THR A 356 -108.09 -35.90 63.23
N SER A 357 -107.43 -35.91 61.99
CA SER A 357 -105.99 -35.39 61.67
C SER A 357 -105.45 -35.26 60.15
N SER A 358 -104.25 -34.66 59.78
CA SER A 358 -103.57 -34.55 58.37
C SER A 358 -102.10 -33.88 58.18
N THR A 359 -101.46 -33.77 56.94
CA THR A 359 -100.28 -32.84 56.41
C THR A 359 -98.80 -33.44 56.15
N TYR A 360 -97.69 -33.05 55.38
CA TYR A 360 -97.09 -32.35 54.11
C TYR A 360 -95.47 -32.54 54.03
N LYS A 361 -94.44 -32.10 53.19
CA LYS A 361 -93.93 -31.57 51.80
C LYS A 361 -92.31 -31.43 51.83
N SER A 362 -91.29 -31.00 50.97
CA SER A 362 -90.80 -30.57 49.55
C SER A 362 -89.24 -30.11 49.60
N ASN A 363 -88.22 -29.78 48.70
CA ASN A 363 -87.57 -29.91 47.29
C ASN A 363 -86.16 -29.09 47.22
N ASN A 364 -85.15 -28.91 46.26
CA ASN A 364 -84.47 -29.46 45.00
C ASN A 364 -83.14 -28.65 44.47
N ASN A 365 -82.32 -29.10 43.43
CA ASN A 365 -81.26 -28.44 42.49
C ASN A 365 -79.69 -28.17 42.81
N GLN A 366 -78.63 -27.84 41.96
CA GLN A 366 -78.16 -28.02 40.49
C GLN A 366 -76.76 -27.34 39.95
N SER A 367 -75.78 -28.06 39.27
CA SER A 367 -74.74 -27.73 38.13
C SER A 367 -73.29 -26.99 38.14
N SER A 368 -72.28 -27.49 37.32
CA SER A 368 -71.06 -26.87 36.56
C SER A 368 -69.49 -26.87 36.99
N SER A 369 -68.48 -26.23 36.27
CA SER A 369 -67.04 -26.75 36.01
C SER A 369 -65.70 -25.87 35.72
N SER A 370 -64.43 -26.45 35.79
CA SER A 370 -63.15 -26.30 34.91
C SER A 370 -61.71 -25.63 35.23
N HIS A 371 -60.55 -26.27 34.78
CA HIS A 371 -59.15 -25.90 34.23
C HIS A 371 -57.80 -25.36 34.95
N LYS A 372 -56.65 -25.01 34.24
CA LYS A 372 -55.15 -25.16 34.64
C LYS A 372 -53.99 -24.12 34.22
N ARG A 373 -52.83 -24.08 34.98
CA ARG A 373 -51.31 -23.91 34.69
C ARG A 373 -50.48 -22.54 34.62
N SER A 374 -49.11 -22.58 34.48
CA SER A 374 -48.06 -21.52 34.85
C SER A 374 -46.67 -21.50 34.04
N GLY A 375 -45.70 -20.55 34.28
CA GLY A 375 -44.46 -20.21 33.45
C GLY A 375 -43.13 -19.68 34.14
N ASN A 376 -42.16 -19.00 33.42
CA ASN A 376 -40.76 -18.62 33.88
C ASN A 376 -40.08 -17.33 33.24
N ARG A 377 -38.75 -17.04 33.46
CA ARG A 377 -38.01 -15.70 33.46
C ARG A 377 -37.01 -15.39 32.27
N GLN A 378 -36.40 -14.18 32.22
CA GLN A 378 -35.70 -13.54 31.02
C GLN A 378 -34.18 -13.19 31.12
N THR A 379 -33.54 -12.93 29.95
CA THR A 379 -32.20 -12.31 29.68
C THR A 379 -32.25 -11.44 28.39
N ILE A 380 -31.33 -10.47 28.17
CA ILE A 380 -31.26 -9.61 26.96
C ILE A 380 -30.14 -10.03 25.99
N THR A 381 -30.41 -9.99 24.68
CA THR A 381 -29.47 -10.40 23.60
C THR A 381 -29.19 -9.25 22.63
N GLY A 382 -27.92 -9.08 22.23
CA GLY A 382 -27.49 -8.18 21.16
C GLY A 382 -27.12 -8.93 19.87
N THR A 383 -27.17 -8.24 18.73
CA THR A 383 -26.85 -8.80 17.39
C THR A 383 -25.74 -7.98 16.72
N VAL A 384 -24.71 -8.64 16.19
CA VAL A 384 -23.57 -7.98 15.53
C VAL A 384 -23.95 -7.45 14.14
N LYS A 385 -23.67 -6.16 13.87
CA LYS A 385 -24.12 -5.42 12.67
C LYS A 385 -23.23 -5.57 11.44
N PHE A 386 -21.97 -5.94 11.63
CA PHE A 386 -20.94 -5.99 10.59
C PHE A 386 -20.17 -7.31 10.61
N ASN A 387 -19.50 -7.65 9.50
CA ASN A 387 -18.58 -8.79 9.47
C ASN A 387 -17.21 -8.38 10.02
N ASN A 388 -16.49 -9.36 10.57
CA ASN A 388 -15.11 -9.25 11.03
C ASN A 388 -14.94 -8.23 12.17
N ILE A 389 -15.85 -8.27 13.15
CA ILE A 389 -15.81 -7.44 14.36
C ILE A 389 -15.13 -8.21 15.48
N ASP A 390 -13.97 -7.76 15.93
CA ASP A 390 -13.24 -8.39 17.02
C ASP A 390 -13.87 -8.08 18.39
N LEU A 391 -14.19 -9.12 19.16
CA LEU A 391 -14.33 -9.04 20.61
C LEU A 391 -12.94 -8.83 21.22
N ARG A 392 -12.70 -7.71 21.90
CA ARG A 392 -11.37 -7.34 22.44
C ARG A 392 -11.25 -7.57 23.95
N VAL A 393 -10.01 -7.75 24.43
CA VAL A 393 -9.71 -7.91 25.87
C VAL A 393 -9.98 -6.65 26.71
N ASP A 394 -9.97 -5.47 26.09
CA ASP A 394 -10.24 -4.19 26.75
C ASP A 394 -10.89 -3.18 25.79
N ARG A 395 -11.25 -2.00 26.30
CA ARG A 395 -12.03 -0.93 25.65
C ARG A 395 -11.17 0.01 24.81
N ASP A 396 -10.34 -0.57 23.95
CA ASP A 396 -9.43 0.12 23.04
C ASP A 396 -9.54 -0.52 21.65
N PRO A 397 -9.70 0.26 20.55
CA PRO A 397 -9.67 -0.27 19.19
C PRO A 397 -8.42 -1.10 18.83
N LEU A 398 -7.30 -0.86 19.53
CA LEU A 398 -6.01 -1.54 19.36
C LEU A 398 -5.82 -2.72 20.34
N ALA A 399 -6.71 -2.92 21.31
CA ALA A 399 -6.60 -4.04 22.25
C ALA A 399 -6.65 -5.41 21.55
N ARG A 400 -5.93 -6.38 22.11
CA ARG A 400 -5.79 -7.72 21.53
C ARG A 400 -7.18 -8.36 21.30
N PRO A 401 -7.46 -8.89 20.09
CA PRO A 401 -8.69 -9.64 19.84
C PRO A 401 -8.70 -10.96 20.61
N ILE A 402 -9.89 -11.40 21.00
CA ILE A 402 -10.18 -12.70 21.61
C ILE A 402 -10.79 -13.63 20.56
N ILE A 403 -11.82 -13.14 19.86
CA ILE A 403 -12.53 -13.83 18.79
C ILE A 403 -13.12 -12.81 17.82
N THR A 404 -13.03 -13.09 16.53
CA THR A 404 -13.65 -12.29 15.47
C THR A 404 -15.08 -12.78 15.25
N LEU A 405 -16.06 -11.87 15.30
CA LEU A 405 -17.48 -12.13 15.16
C LEU A 405 -17.98 -11.70 13.76
N HIS A 406 -19.05 -12.34 13.29
CA HIS A 406 -19.67 -12.06 11.99
C HIS A 406 -21.08 -11.46 12.13
N LYS A 407 -21.57 -10.82 11.05
CA LYS A 407 -22.87 -10.15 11.03
C LYS A 407 -24.00 -11.14 11.34
N GLY A 408 -24.96 -10.72 12.16
CA GLY A 408 -26.09 -11.55 12.59
C GLY A 408 -25.78 -12.52 13.73
N TRP A 409 -24.53 -12.60 14.20
CA TRP A 409 -24.21 -13.37 15.40
C TRP A 409 -24.82 -12.71 16.64
N LYS A 410 -25.38 -13.53 17.52
CA LYS A 410 -26.01 -13.11 18.78
C LYS A 410 -25.02 -13.21 19.93
N VAL A 411 -25.01 -12.21 20.81
CA VAL A 411 -24.17 -12.12 22.01
C VAL A 411 -25.00 -11.78 23.23
N ASP A 412 -24.64 -12.32 24.39
CA ASP A 412 -25.28 -11.95 25.66
C ASP A 412 -24.65 -10.65 26.18
N VAL A 413 -25.50 -9.69 26.58
CA VAL A 413 -25.07 -8.34 26.98
C VAL A 413 -25.39 -8.12 28.45
N PHE A 414 -24.37 -8.10 29.31
CA PHE A 414 -24.55 -8.14 30.77
C PHE A 414 -24.89 -6.78 31.38
N TYR A 415 -24.46 -5.70 30.74
CA TYR A 415 -24.62 -4.34 31.26
C TYR A 415 -24.95 -3.36 30.13
N LEU A 416 -26.07 -2.64 30.27
CA LEU A 416 -26.52 -1.62 29.32
C LEU A 416 -25.88 -0.23 29.55
N ASN A 417 -25.17 -0.02 30.67
CA ASN A 417 -24.37 1.17 30.88
C ASN A 417 -23.07 1.06 30.08
N HIS A 418 -23.01 1.74 28.95
CA HIS A 418 -21.76 1.99 28.25
C HIS A 418 -20.82 2.78 29.17
N LYS A 419 -19.53 2.41 29.15
CA LYS A 419 -18.46 3.32 29.55
C LYS A 419 -17.49 3.40 28.40
N ASP A 420 -17.11 4.63 28.04
CA ASP A 420 -16.10 4.89 27.02
C ASP A 420 -16.50 4.38 25.60
N GLY A 421 -17.81 4.15 25.35
CA GLY A 421 -18.37 3.68 24.07
C GLY A 421 -18.47 2.16 23.89
N TYR A 422 -18.23 1.36 24.92
CA TYR A 422 -18.16 -0.11 24.83
C TYR A 422 -19.18 -0.85 25.72
N TYR A 423 -19.70 -1.96 25.19
CA TYR A 423 -20.45 -2.98 25.95
C TYR A 423 -19.54 -4.16 26.31
N ARG A 424 -19.76 -4.74 27.50
CA ARG A 424 -19.19 -6.03 27.91
C ARG A 424 -20.15 -7.16 27.52
N VAL A 425 -19.68 -8.09 26.70
CA VAL A 425 -20.50 -9.15 26.10
C VAL A 425 -19.84 -10.52 26.15
N LYS A 426 -20.65 -11.57 26.04
CA LYS A 426 -20.20 -12.97 25.96
C LYS A 426 -20.68 -13.62 24.65
N TYR A 427 -19.80 -14.40 24.06
CA TYR A 427 -20.09 -15.27 22.92
C TYR A 427 -19.52 -16.66 23.18
N GLY A 428 -20.40 -17.65 23.37
CA GLY A 428 -20.00 -18.99 23.82
C GLY A 428 -19.28 -18.91 25.18
N ASN A 429 -18.01 -19.31 25.21
CA ASN A 429 -17.16 -19.23 26.42
C ASN A 429 -16.23 -18.00 26.45
N ALA A 430 -16.22 -17.17 25.40
CA ALA A 430 -15.41 -15.95 25.35
C ALA A 430 -16.19 -14.75 25.90
N GLU A 431 -15.56 -13.94 26.75
CA GLU A 431 -16.11 -12.68 27.26
C GLU A 431 -15.12 -11.54 26.99
N GLY A 432 -15.62 -10.36 26.61
CA GLY A 432 -14.79 -9.20 26.29
C GLY A 432 -15.63 -7.97 25.94
N TYR A 433 -15.03 -7.04 25.20
CA TYR A 433 -15.65 -5.75 24.88
C TYR A 433 -15.91 -5.57 23.38
N LEU A 434 -17.05 -4.94 23.06
CA LEU A 434 -17.43 -4.50 21.71
C LEU A 434 -17.84 -3.02 21.75
N HIS A 435 -17.44 -2.27 20.73
CA HIS A 435 -17.86 -0.86 20.57
C HIS A 435 -19.34 -0.80 20.20
N GLU A 436 -20.10 0.11 20.81
CA GLU A 436 -21.57 0.15 20.76
C GLU A 436 -22.13 0.17 19.33
N VAL A 437 -21.50 0.94 18.44
CA VAL A 437 -21.86 1.07 17.01
C VAL A 437 -21.92 -0.28 16.28
N THR A 438 -21.17 -1.29 16.74
CA THR A 438 -21.11 -2.63 16.14
C THR A 438 -22.25 -3.57 16.53
N LEU A 439 -23.06 -3.21 17.53
CA LEU A 439 -24.18 -4.01 18.02
C LEU A 439 -25.53 -3.33 17.74
N ASP A 440 -26.54 -4.17 17.57
CA ASP A 440 -27.96 -3.83 17.63
C ASP A 440 -28.58 -4.53 18.84
N LEU A 441 -29.40 -3.83 19.63
CA LEU A 441 -29.89 -4.33 20.92
C LEU A 441 -31.42 -4.48 20.89
N SER A 442 -31.89 -5.71 20.68
CA SER A 442 -33.29 -6.08 20.93
C SER A 442 -33.56 -6.08 22.44
N ARG A 443 -34.36 -5.12 22.91
CA ARG A 443 -34.95 -5.11 24.26
C ARG A 443 -36.10 -6.11 24.37
#